data_AF-A0A2E3RCC8-F1
#
_entry.id   AF-A0A2E3RCC8-F1
#
_cell.length_a   1.000
_cell.length_b   1.000
_cell.length_c   1.000
_cell.angle_alpha   90.00
_cell.angle_beta   90.00
_cell.angle_gamma   90.00
#
_symmetry.space_group_name_H-M   'P 1'
#
loop_
_entity.id
_entity.type
_entity.pdbx_description
1 polymer ?
#
loop_
_entity_poly.entity_id
_entity_poly.type
_entity_poly.pdbx_seq_one_letter_code
_entity_poly.pdbx_strand_id
1 'polypeptide(L)'
;METSLHRDLKSHYADDRNCLEVPLGDYRIDAIADDWLVEIQHGSLSAIRNKVRTLLKSHQVLVVKPLLQTKQLIKRKKKKGSVIGRRKSPKRATWLDIFDELLYFTSVFPHPRLAIEFVMVDVEEWRYPGHGKRRRWSKKDFVVEDQKLVDVHDATRLCTVEDLWQPLGDLKLPRPFHTGHLAELLGVCRETAQRIAYVMRQTGAIAQVGKQGNAILYERPKKRQRKTVKSKNKLNVKRGISVNPITAKTNPNQKKQALSPSRVGGAEIIQGL
;
A
#
# COMPACT_ATOMS: atom_id res chain seq x y z
N MET A 1 16.48 3.37 7.96
CA MET A 1 16.01 3.25 9.35
C MET A 1 14.58 2.82 9.26
N GLU A 2 14.24 1.72 9.91
CA GLU A 2 12.87 1.25 10.00
C GLU A 2 12.04 2.23 10.82
N THR A 3 10.82 2.52 10.38
CA THR A 3 9.87 3.38 11.10
C THR A 3 8.87 2.53 11.89
N SER A 4 8.23 3.12 12.89
CA SER A 4 7.18 2.46 13.67
C SER A 4 6.04 1.95 12.77
N LEU A 5 5.62 2.74 11.78
CA LEU A 5 4.64 2.34 10.76
C LEU A 5 5.05 1.03 10.05
N HIS A 6 6.31 0.92 9.66
CA HIS A 6 6.81 -0.25 8.93
C HIS A 6 6.76 -1.51 9.81
N ARG A 7 7.22 -1.37 11.06
CA ARG A 7 7.20 -2.45 12.05
C ARG A 7 5.77 -2.86 12.42
N ASP A 8 4.87 -1.90 12.58
CA ASP A 8 3.47 -2.14 12.95
C ASP A 8 2.75 -2.89 11.82
N LEU A 9 2.95 -2.49 10.55
CA LEU A 9 2.44 -3.21 9.39
C LEU A 9 3.04 -4.61 9.30
N LYS A 10 4.36 -4.76 9.46
CA LYS A 10 5.03 -6.07 9.46
C LYS A 10 4.38 -7.03 10.45
N SER A 11 4.23 -6.55 11.68
CA SER A 11 3.65 -7.32 12.77
C SER A 11 2.17 -7.64 12.54
N HIS A 12 1.45 -6.80 11.80
CA HIS A 12 0.05 -7.05 11.46
C HIS A 12 -0.09 -8.18 10.45
N TYR A 13 0.77 -8.22 9.44
CA TYR A 13 0.69 -9.20 8.35
C TYR A 13 1.36 -10.53 8.67
N ALA A 14 2.29 -10.59 9.62
CA ALA A 14 2.96 -11.84 9.98
C ALA A 14 2.04 -12.79 10.76
N ASP A 15 2.11 -14.09 10.47
CA ASP A 15 1.38 -15.11 11.24
C ASP A 15 1.86 -15.18 12.69
N ASP A 16 3.17 -15.06 12.89
CA ASP A 16 3.82 -15.02 14.19
C ASP A 16 5.08 -14.13 14.18
N ARG A 17 5.77 -14.06 15.33
CA ARG A 17 6.99 -13.24 15.47
C ARG A 17 8.21 -13.83 14.75
N ASN A 18 8.26 -15.14 14.53
CA ASN A 18 9.35 -15.81 13.83
C ASN A 18 9.21 -15.66 12.31
N CYS A 19 8.02 -15.34 11.82
CA CYS A 19 7.74 -15.00 10.43
C CYS A 19 8.17 -13.57 10.06
N LEU A 20 8.85 -12.82 10.94
CA LEU A 20 9.31 -11.46 10.66
C LEU A 20 10.78 -11.43 10.22
N GLU A 21 11.06 -10.63 9.19
CA GLU A 21 12.42 -10.37 8.70
C GLU A 21 13.22 -11.64 8.32
N VAL A 22 12.56 -12.57 7.66
CA VAL A 22 13.09 -13.89 7.35
C VAL A 22 14.11 -13.81 6.20
N PRO A 23 15.34 -14.34 6.37
CA PRO A 23 16.30 -14.44 5.27
C PRO A 23 15.85 -15.49 4.25
N LEU A 24 15.90 -15.14 2.97
CA LEU A 24 15.57 -16.02 1.85
C LEU A 24 16.54 -15.76 0.69
N GLY A 25 17.59 -16.58 0.60
CA GLY A 25 18.71 -16.34 -0.31
C GLY A 25 19.37 -14.99 -0.05
N ASP A 26 19.51 -14.17 -1.10
CA ASP A 26 20.11 -12.82 -1.01
C ASP A 26 19.15 -11.75 -0.48
N TYR A 27 17.92 -12.13 -0.15
CA TYR A 27 16.88 -11.20 0.28
C TYR A 27 16.50 -11.40 1.75
N ARG A 28 16.04 -10.33 2.39
CA ARG A 28 15.32 -10.37 3.67
C ARG A 28 13.87 -10.03 3.40
N ILE A 29 12.96 -10.94 3.72
CA ILE A 29 11.50 -10.81 3.53
C ILE A 29 10.91 -10.16 4.78
N ASP A 30 10.03 -9.17 4.61
CA ASP A 30 9.52 -8.41 5.75
C ASP A 30 8.64 -9.25 6.69
N ALA A 31 7.72 -10.04 6.12
CA ALA A 31 6.88 -10.97 6.85
C ALA A 31 6.51 -12.21 6.01
N ILE A 32 6.13 -13.30 6.66
CA ILE A 32 5.51 -14.49 6.05
C ILE A 32 4.10 -14.64 6.61
N ALA A 33 3.15 -14.87 5.71
CA ALA A 33 1.73 -15.06 6.02
C ALA A 33 1.19 -16.22 5.17
N ASP A 34 0.87 -17.35 5.79
CA ASP A 34 0.66 -18.64 5.13
C ASP A 34 1.82 -18.94 4.14
N ASP A 35 1.50 -19.18 2.86
CA ASP A 35 2.45 -19.40 1.77
C ASP A 35 2.88 -18.11 1.05
N TRP A 36 2.53 -16.93 1.59
CA TRP A 36 2.82 -15.62 0.98
C TRP A 36 4.03 -14.95 1.62
N LEU A 37 4.98 -14.55 0.78
CA LEU A 37 6.04 -13.63 1.17
C LEU A 37 5.48 -12.20 1.14
N VAL A 38 5.45 -11.54 2.29
CA VAL A 38 4.91 -10.19 2.42
C VAL A 38 6.03 -9.17 2.41
N GLU A 39 5.89 -8.15 1.56
CA GLU A 39 6.82 -7.03 1.40
C GLU A 39 6.10 -5.70 1.64
N ILE A 40 6.51 -4.95 2.66
CA ILE A 40 5.87 -3.68 3.01
C ILE A 40 6.69 -2.53 2.45
N GLN A 41 6.15 -1.83 1.46
CA GLN A 41 6.89 -0.84 0.71
C GLN A 41 6.36 0.57 0.94
N HIS A 42 7.09 1.37 1.74
CA HIS A 42 6.75 2.79 1.93
C HIS A 42 7.22 3.68 0.77
N GLY A 43 8.40 3.37 0.21
CA GLY A 43 8.97 4.10 -0.92
C GLY A 43 8.31 3.73 -2.25
N SER A 44 8.87 4.20 -3.37
CA SER A 44 8.37 3.80 -4.70
C SER A 44 8.44 2.28 -4.87
N LEU A 45 7.42 1.69 -5.49
CA LEU A 45 7.43 0.25 -5.85
C LEU A 45 8.61 -0.12 -6.78
N SER A 46 9.15 0.85 -7.53
CA SER A 46 10.33 0.63 -8.39
C SER A 46 11.54 0.06 -7.63
N ALA A 47 11.71 0.41 -6.35
CA ALA A 47 12.84 0.00 -5.53
C ALA A 47 12.84 -1.51 -5.24
N ILE A 48 11.66 -2.13 -5.17
CA ILE A 48 11.51 -3.57 -4.89
C ILE A 48 11.21 -4.40 -6.15
N ARG A 49 11.06 -3.77 -7.31
CA ARG A 49 10.68 -4.42 -8.57
C ARG A 49 11.52 -5.65 -8.92
N ASN A 50 12.85 -5.54 -8.81
CA ASN A 50 13.74 -6.65 -9.15
C ASN A 50 13.68 -7.79 -8.14
N LYS A 51 13.56 -7.44 -6.85
CA LYS A 51 13.36 -8.40 -5.76
C LYS A 51 12.07 -9.18 -5.98
N VAL A 52 10.94 -8.48 -6.13
CA VAL A 52 9.62 -9.11 -6.36
C VAL A 52 9.63 -9.99 -7.60
N ARG A 53 10.15 -9.49 -8.74
CA ARG A 53 10.27 -10.28 -9.98
C ARG A 53 11.08 -11.58 -9.79
N THR A 54 12.09 -11.56 -8.93
CA THR A 54 12.91 -12.75 -8.64
C THR A 54 12.16 -13.73 -7.74
N LEU A 55 11.53 -13.23 -6.67
CA LEU A 55 10.74 -14.04 -5.73
C LEU A 55 9.57 -14.73 -6.44
N LEU A 56 8.89 -14.02 -7.35
CA LEU A 56 7.78 -14.52 -8.15
C LEU A 56 8.14 -15.67 -9.09
N LYS A 57 9.41 -16.10 -9.20
CA LYS A 57 9.81 -17.31 -9.93
C LYS A 57 9.44 -18.59 -9.20
N SER A 58 9.42 -18.58 -7.86
CA SER A 58 9.14 -19.76 -7.04
C SER A 58 8.09 -19.52 -5.95
N HIS A 59 7.79 -18.27 -5.57
CA HIS A 59 6.97 -17.95 -4.42
C HIS A 59 5.74 -17.10 -4.78
N GLN A 60 4.76 -17.11 -3.88
CA GLN A 60 3.68 -16.13 -3.85
C GLN A 60 4.16 -14.89 -3.08
N VAL A 61 3.86 -13.71 -3.61
CA VAL A 61 4.33 -12.43 -3.04
C VAL A 61 3.16 -11.47 -2.89
N LEU A 62 2.98 -10.97 -1.68
CA LEU A 62 2.06 -9.89 -1.35
C LEU A 62 2.87 -8.62 -1.11
N VAL A 63 2.67 -7.62 -1.95
CA VAL A 63 3.24 -6.28 -1.73
C VAL A 63 2.20 -5.42 -1.04
N VAL A 64 2.51 -4.94 0.16
CA VAL A 64 1.68 -4.00 0.91
C VAL A 64 2.22 -2.59 0.72
N LYS A 65 1.38 -1.69 0.22
CA LYS A 65 1.75 -0.33 -0.15
C LYS A 65 0.85 0.70 0.55
N PRO A 66 1.31 1.33 1.64
CA PRO A 66 0.54 2.38 2.29
C PRO A 66 0.37 3.61 1.39
N LEU A 67 -0.86 4.11 1.27
CA LEU A 67 -1.25 5.38 0.67
C LEU A 67 -1.60 6.34 1.80
N LEU A 68 -0.91 7.48 1.86
CA LEU A 68 -1.02 8.40 3.00
C LEU A 68 -2.14 9.41 2.77
N GLN A 69 -3.35 9.10 3.25
CA GLN A 69 -4.51 9.99 3.15
C GLN A 69 -4.27 11.31 3.85
N THR A 70 -3.77 11.24 5.09
CA THR A 70 -3.25 12.40 5.78
C THR A 70 -1.90 12.10 6.42
N LYS A 71 -1.06 13.14 6.43
CA LYS A 71 0.23 13.12 7.11
C LYS A 71 0.32 14.33 8.02
N GLN A 72 0.43 14.11 9.32
CA GLN A 72 0.74 15.17 10.28
C GLN A 72 2.25 15.27 10.48
N LEU A 73 2.80 16.46 10.27
CA LEU A 73 4.22 16.75 10.39
C LEU A 73 4.50 17.26 11.81
N ILE A 74 5.25 16.48 12.60
CA ILE A 74 5.63 16.81 13.97
C ILE A 74 7.10 17.25 13.97
N LYS A 75 7.35 18.53 14.25
CA LYS A 75 8.70 19.10 14.27
C LYS A 75 9.26 19.09 15.70
N ARG A 76 10.41 18.46 15.91
CA ARG A 76 11.19 18.53 17.16
C ARG A 76 12.32 19.56 17.05
N LYS A 77 12.76 20.11 18.19
CA LYS A 77 13.91 21.05 18.26
C LYS A 77 15.23 20.39 17.83
N LYS A 78 15.44 19.14 18.22
CA LYS A 78 16.58 18.26 17.89
C LYS A 78 16.13 16.81 17.93
N LYS A 79 16.99 15.86 17.54
CA LYS A 79 16.73 14.41 17.70
C LYS A 79 16.32 14.11 19.14
N LYS A 80 15.21 13.39 19.34
CA LYS A 80 14.59 13.12 20.66
C LYS A 80 14.28 14.36 21.53
N GLY A 81 14.30 15.57 20.97
CA GLY A 81 14.01 16.82 21.70
C GLY A 81 12.52 17.12 21.80
N SER A 82 12.16 18.22 22.48
CA SER A 82 10.76 18.66 22.60
C SER A 82 10.13 18.99 21.23
N VAL A 83 8.81 18.82 21.14
CA VAL A 83 8.02 19.21 19.97
C VAL A 83 7.87 20.73 19.95
N ILE A 84 8.17 21.34 18.81
CA ILE A 84 8.11 22.79 18.59
C ILE A 84 7.07 23.19 17.53
N GLY A 85 6.39 22.22 16.92
CA GLY A 85 5.33 22.53 15.96
C GLY A 85 4.65 21.28 15.42
N ARG A 86 3.38 21.44 15.07
CA ARG A 86 2.56 20.42 14.40
C ARG A 86 1.78 21.08 13.28
N ARG A 87 1.72 20.43 12.12
CA ARG A 87 0.84 20.86 11.03
C ARG A 87 0.47 19.67 10.14
N LYS A 88 -0.67 19.74 9.45
CA LYS A 88 -0.97 18.79 8.38
C LYS A 88 -0.10 19.07 7.15
N SER A 89 0.30 18.00 6.47
CA SER A 89 0.85 18.07 5.11
C SER A 89 -0.29 18.41 4.14
N PRO A 90 -0.06 19.27 3.13
CA PRO A 90 -1.07 19.55 2.11
C PRO A 90 -1.30 18.36 1.17
N LYS A 91 -0.31 17.47 1.03
CA LYS A 91 -0.43 16.25 0.21
C LYS A 91 -1.37 15.25 0.89
N ARG A 92 -2.35 14.77 0.13
CA ARG A 92 -3.32 13.75 0.53
C ARG A 92 -3.41 12.73 -0.58
N ALA A 93 -3.22 11.47 -0.25
CA ALA A 93 -3.36 10.40 -1.22
C ALA A 93 -4.84 10.14 -1.55
N THR A 94 -5.09 9.69 -2.76
CA THR A 94 -6.36 9.21 -3.30
C THR A 94 -6.16 7.82 -3.89
N TRP A 95 -7.25 7.10 -4.17
CA TRP A 95 -7.17 5.81 -4.83
C TRP A 95 -6.56 5.87 -6.24
N LEU A 96 -6.59 7.03 -6.90
CA LEU A 96 -5.96 7.20 -8.20
C LEU A 96 -4.42 7.22 -8.12
N ASP A 97 -3.82 7.48 -6.95
CA ASP A 97 -2.36 7.44 -6.76
C ASP A 97 -1.80 6.01 -6.88
N ILE A 98 -2.66 4.99 -6.84
CA ILE A 98 -2.29 3.60 -7.21
C ILE A 98 -1.62 3.57 -8.58
N PHE A 99 -2.16 4.33 -9.55
CA PHE A 99 -1.64 4.31 -10.91
C PHE A 99 -0.25 4.94 -11.01
N ASP A 100 0.06 5.95 -10.19
CA ASP A 100 1.41 6.54 -10.13
C ASP A 100 2.44 5.53 -9.60
N GLU A 101 2.06 4.71 -8.61
CA GLU A 101 2.92 3.62 -8.12
C GLU A 101 3.08 2.49 -9.14
N LEU A 102 1.98 2.12 -9.82
CA LEU A 102 1.98 1.06 -10.82
C LEU A 102 2.73 1.41 -12.09
N LEU A 103 2.90 2.70 -12.46
CA LEU A 103 3.69 3.12 -13.63
C LEU A 103 5.03 2.38 -13.71
N TYR A 104 5.73 2.29 -12.57
CA TYR A 104 7.04 1.65 -12.49
C TYR A 104 6.99 0.15 -12.26
N PHE A 105 5.80 -0.41 -12.05
CA PHE A 105 5.55 -1.80 -11.68
C PHE A 105 4.75 -2.60 -12.74
N THR A 106 4.36 -1.96 -13.84
CA THR A 106 3.70 -2.56 -15.01
C THR A 106 4.44 -3.76 -15.64
N SER A 107 5.76 -3.88 -15.41
CA SER A 107 6.53 -5.04 -15.91
C SER A 107 6.49 -6.26 -14.98
N VAL A 108 5.85 -6.15 -13.83
CA VAL A 108 5.73 -7.20 -12.82
C VAL A 108 4.27 -7.55 -12.54
N PHE A 109 3.40 -6.54 -12.49
CA PHE A 109 1.95 -6.72 -12.42
C PHE A 109 1.34 -6.65 -13.82
N PRO A 110 0.40 -7.54 -14.20
CA PRO A 110 -0.18 -8.63 -13.41
C PRO A 110 0.69 -9.90 -13.37
N HIS A 111 0.56 -10.70 -12.31
CA HIS A 111 1.19 -12.02 -12.23
C HIS A 111 0.38 -12.97 -11.33
N PRO A 112 0.20 -14.26 -11.68
CA PRO A 112 -0.67 -15.19 -10.94
C PRO A 112 -0.22 -15.48 -9.49
N ARG A 113 1.05 -15.20 -9.16
CA ARG A 113 1.61 -15.33 -7.81
C ARG A 113 1.85 -13.99 -7.12
N LEU A 114 1.32 -12.89 -7.67
CA LEU A 114 1.47 -11.55 -7.13
C LEU A 114 0.12 -11.00 -6.69
N ALA A 115 0.11 -10.41 -5.50
CA ALA A 115 -0.93 -9.51 -5.07
C ALA A 115 -0.31 -8.19 -4.62
N ILE A 116 -0.99 -7.08 -4.89
CA ILE A 116 -0.60 -5.76 -4.39
C ILE A 116 -1.77 -5.22 -3.59
N GLU A 117 -1.57 -5.01 -2.29
CA GLU A 117 -2.55 -4.40 -1.41
C GLU A 117 -2.17 -2.95 -1.12
N PHE A 118 -3.04 -2.03 -1.50
CA PHE A 118 -2.91 -0.62 -1.17
C PHE A 118 -3.75 -0.31 0.05
N VAL A 119 -3.13 0.27 1.08
CA VAL A 119 -3.79 0.55 2.36
C VAL A 119 -3.85 2.06 2.57
N MET A 120 -5.05 2.61 2.69
CA MET A 120 -5.25 4.02 2.99
C MET A 120 -5.04 4.27 4.48
N VAL A 121 -4.05 5.08 4.83
CA VAL A 121 -3.65 5.31 6.24
C VAL A 121 -3.42 6.77 6.57
N ASP A 122 -3.62 7.10 7.84
CA ASP A 122 -3.18 8.34 8.44
C ASP A 122 -1.89 8.14 9.24
N VAL A 123 -0.95 9.07 9.11
CA VAL A 123 0.36 8.94 9.75
C VAL A 123 0.85 10.23 10.40
N GLU A 124 1.63 10.10 11.46
CA GLU A 124 2.49 11.17 11.97
C GLU A 124 3.92 10.97 11.46
N GLU A 125 4.51 12.00 10.85
CA GLU A 125 5.93 12.04 10.52
C GLU A 125 6.67 12.93 11.52
N TRP A 126 7.48 12.29 12.35
CA TRP A 126 8.32 12.94 13.35
C TRP A 126 9.66 13.29 12.72
N ARG A 127 10.06 14.56 12.83
CA ARG A 127 11.27 15.07 12.16
C ARG A 127 11.94 16.16 12.96
N TYR A 128 13.24 16.34 12.75
CA TYR A 128 14.05 17.38 13.38
C TYR A 128 14.96 18.06 12.35
N PRO A 129 15.44 19.29 12.61
CA PRO A 129 16.37 19.99 11.72
C PRO A 129 17.63 19.16 11.46
N GLY A 130 18.03 19.07 10.20
CA GLY A 130 19.24 18.33 9.82
C GLY A 130 19.26 18.04 8.33
N HIS A 131 20.46 17.85 7.80
CA HIS A 131 20.66 17.73 6.36
C HIS A 131 20.41 16.29 5.82
N GLY A 132 20.65 15.28 6.66
CA GLY A 132 20.61 13.88 6.23
C GLY A 132 21.73 13.57 5.23
N LYS A 133 21.46 12.67 4.28
CA LYS A 133 22.42 12.26 3.22
C LYS A 133 22.32 13.10 1.94
N ARG A 134 21.72 14.29 2.01
CA ARG A 134 21.53 15.13 0.82
C ARG A 134 22.87 15.77 0.41
N ARG A 135 22.99 16.15 -0.88
CA ARG A 135 24.22 16.77 -1.42
C ARG A 135 24.24 18.30 -1.25
N ARG A 136 23.09 18.98 -1.24
CA ARG A 136 22.97 20.44 -1.13
C ARG A 136 22.17 20.85 0.09
N TRP A 137 22.77 21.61 0.99
CA TRP A 137 22.19 21.99 2.28
C TRP A 137 21.26 23.20 2.22
N SER A 138 20.15 23.11 2.94
CA SER A 138 19.24 24.20 3.23
C SER A 138 18.91 24.26 4.72
N LYS A 139 18.73 25.48 5.25
CA LYS A 139 18.21 25.69 6.62
C LYS A 139 16.80 25.11 6.82
N LYS A 140 16.07 24.82 5.74
CA LYS A 140 14.74 24.19 5.76
C LYS A 140 14.80 22.66 5.83
N ASP A 141 16.00 22.08 5.73
CA ASP A 141 16.17 20.64 5.73
C ASP A 141 15.80 20.00 7.06
N PHE A 142 15.31 18.77 6.95
CA PHE A 142 14.97 17.95 8.08
C PHE A 142 15.39 16.49 7.84
N VAL A 143 15.59 15.80 8.94
CA VAL A 143 15.74 14.34 9.00
C VAL A 143 14.46 13.78 9.62
N VAL A 144 13.91 12.75 8.97
CA VAL A 144 12.80 11.98 9.53
C VAL A 144 13.35 11.09 10.63
N GLU A 145 12.81 11.24 11.83
CA GLU A 145 13.10 10.41 12.99
C GLU A 145 12.25 9.15 12.98
N ASP A 146 10.95 9.30 12.72
CA ASP A 146 10.00 8.21 12.74
C ASP A 146 8.74 8.54 11.91
N GLN A 147 8.03 7.51 11.50
CA GLN A 147 6.66 7.61 10.98
C GLN A 147 5.79 6.64 11.77
N LYS A 148 4.66 7.13 12.28
CA LYS A 148 3.75 6.35 13.13
C LYS A 148 2.39 6.22 12.47
N LEU A 149 1.83 5.02 12.50
CA LEU A 149 0.45 4.78 12.09
C LEU A 149 -0.49 5.45 13.10
N VAL A 150 -1.41 6.27 12.60
CA VAL A 150 -2.47 6.89 13.40
C VAL A 150 -3.76 6.12 13.21
N ASP A 151 -4.12 5.87 11.95
CA ASP A 151 -5.37 5.21 11.59
C ASP A 151 -5.26 4.45 10.27
N VAL A 152 -6.10 3.43 10.10
CA VAL A 152 -6.26 2.63 8.88
C VAL A 152 -7.71 2.77 8.43
N HIS A 153 -7.90 3.35 7.24
CA HIS A 153 -9.24 3.66 6.74
C HIS A 153 -9.82 2.53 5.92
N ASP A 154 -9.08 2.10 4.90
CA ASP A 154 -9.59 1.14 3.91
C ASP A 154 -8.42 0.49 3.15
N ALA A 155 -8.68 -0.61 2.45
CA ALA A 155 -7.70 -1.31 1.64
C ALA A 155 -8.31 -1.85 0.35
N THR A 156 -7.55 -1.74 -0.75
CA THR A 156 -7.90 -2.40 -2.02
C THR A 156 -6.77 -3.32 -2.44
N ARG A 157 -7.13 -4.50 -2.96
CA ARG A 157 -6.19 -5.54 -3.35
C ARG A 157 -6.30 -5.83 -4.83
N LEU A 158 -5.17 -5.73 -5.52
CA LEU A 158 -5.03 -6.03 -6.94
C LEU A 158 -4.37 -7.41 -7.11
N CYS A 159 -5.12 -8.36 -7.61
CA CYS A 159 -4.67 -9.71 -7.95
C CYS A 159 -4.66 -9.94 -9.47
N THR A 160 -5.63 -9.35 -10.18
CA THR A 160 -5.78 -9.49 -11.63
C THR A 160 -5.90 -8.13 -12.33
N VAL A 161 -5.83 -8.17 -13.65
CA VAL A 161 -6.00 -6.98 -14.51
C VAL A 161 -7.36 -6.34 -14.31
N GLU A 162 -8.40 -7.14 -14.04
CA GLU A 162 -9.74 -6.66 -13.77
C GLU A 162 -9.83 -5.81 -12.49
N ASP A 163 -8.98 -6.06 -11.50
CA ASP A 163 -8.98 -5.30 -10.25
C ASP A 163 -8.52 -3.84 -10.46
N LEU A 164 -7.82 -3.53 -11.57
CA LEU A 164 -7.44 -2.16 -11.92
C LEU A 164 -8.65 -1.24 -12.16
N TRP A 165 -9.84 -1.79 -12.35
CA TRP A 165 -11.06 -1.00 -12.50
C TRP A 165 -11.65 -0.57 -11.15
N GLN A 166 -11.31 -1.24 -10.05
CA GLN A 166 -11.89 -0.92 -8.72
C GLN A 166 -11.60 0.54 -8.30
N PRO A 167 -10.34 1.06 -8.40
CA PRO A 167 -10.04 2.45 -8.00
C PRO A 167 -10.71 3.51 -8.88
N LEU A 168 -11.19 3.13 -10.06
CA LEU A 168 -11.85 4.02 -11.01
C LEU A 168 -13.36 4.12 -10.77
N GLY A 169 -13.94 3.19 -10.01
CA GLY A 169 -15.39 3.07 -9.82
C GLY A 169 -16.14 2.71 -11.10
N ASP A 170 -17.46 2.91 -11.07
CA ASP A 170 -18.36 2.57 -12.17
C ASP A 170 -18.40 3.65 -13.26
N LEU A 171 -17.33 3.72 -14.04
CA LEU A 171 -17.22 4.67 -15.16
C LEU A 171 -18.07 4.24 -16.37
N LYS A 172 -18.98 5.11 -16.78
CA LYS A 172 -19.75 4.99 -18.03
C LYS A 172 -18.98 5.57 -19.21
N LEU A 173 -17.94 4.85 -19.66
CA LEU A 173 -17.11 5.28 -20.79
C LEU A 173 -17.77 4.99 -22.15
N PRO A 174 -17.62 5.89 -23.14
CA PRO A 174 -17.92 5.61 -24.54
C PRO A 174 -17.12 4.41 -25.08
N ARG A 175 -17.57 3.83 -26.21
CA ARG A 175 -16.86 2.73 -26.89
C ARG A 175 -16.65 3.08 -28.37
N PRO A 176 -15.40 3.33 -28.81
CA PRO A 176 -14.18 3.46 -28.01
C PRO A 176 -14.14 4.75 -27.16
N PHE A 177 -13.22 4.84 -26.20
CA PHE A 177 -12.97 6.06 -25.42
C PHE A 177 -11.53 6.57 -25.57
N HIS A 178 -11.28 7.85 -25.31
CA HIS A 178 -9.94 8.41 -25.18
C HIS A 178 -9.69 8.97 -23.77
N THR A 179 -8.45 9.36 -23.46
CA THR A 179 -8.08 9.88 -22.14
C THR A 179 -8.81 11.16 -21.73
N GLY A 180 -9.36 11.93 -22.68
CA GLY A 180 -10.26 13.06 -22.37
C GLY A 180 -11.52 12.64 -21.62
N HIS A 181 -12.19 11.56 -22.05
CA HIS A 181 -13.37 11.02 -21.37
C HIS A 181 -13.03 10.52 -19.97
N LEU A 182 -11.85 9.89 -19.80
CA LEU A 182 -11.37 9.47 -18.47
C LEU A 182 -11.14 10.68 -17.56
N ALA A 183 -10.48 11.73 -18.06
CA ALA A 183 -10.19 12.93 -17.28
C ALA A 183 -11.48 13.62 -16.80
N GLU A 184 -12.46 13.75 -17.68
CA GLU A 184 -13.76 14.36 -17.38
C GLU A 184 -14.53 13.54 -16.34
N LEU A 185 -14.72 12.24 -16.57
CA LEU A 185 -15.51 11.38 -15.67
C LEU A 185 -14.86 11.20 -14.28
N LEU A 186 -13.53 11.24 -14.20
CA LEU A 186 -12.79 11.13 -12.94
C LEU A 186 -12.54 12.48 -12.27
N GLY A 187 -12.84 13.60 -12.93
CA GLY A 187 -12.55 14.95 -12.42
C GLY A 187 -11.04 15.21 -12.22
N VAL A 188 -10.19 14.66 -13.10
CA VAL A 188 -8.72 14.78 -13.01
C VAL A 188 -8.12 15.49 -14.22
N CYS A 189 -6.87 15.94 -14.09
CA CYS A 189 -6.15 16.50 -15.23
C CYS A 189 -5.84 15.42 -16.28
N ARG A 190 -5.63 15.85 -17.53
CA ARG A 190 -5.36 14.95 -18.65
C ARG A 190 -4.10 14.11 -18.46
N GLU A 191 -3.09 14.66 -17.78
CA GLU A 191 -1.85 13.93 -17.46
C GLU A 191 -2.13 12.71 -16.57
N THR A 192 -2.91 12.86 -15.50
CA THR A 192 -3.33 11.73 -14.65
C THR A 192 -4.11 10.70 -15.45
N ALA A 193 -5.08 11.13 -16.27
CA ALA A 193 -5.84 10.22 -17.13
C ALA A 193 -4.94 9.47 -18.14
N GLN A 194 -3.88 10.10 -18.64
CA GLN A 194 -2.89 9.46 -19.51
C GLN A 194 -2.04 8.43 -18.76
N ARG A 195 -1.62 8.72 -17.53
CA ARG A 195 -0.91 7.75 -16.68
C ARG A 195 -1.77 6.53 -16.37
N ILE A 196 -3.05 6.73 -16.04
CA ILE A 196 -4.03 5.65 -15.86
C ILE A 196 -4.13 4.82 -17.13
N ALA A 197 -4.41 5.44 -18.28
CA ALA A 197 -4.52 4.74 -19.55
C ALA A 197 -3.23 4.00 -19.94
N TYR A 198 -2.05 4.57 -19.62
CA TYR A 198 -0.77 3.91 -19.82
C TYR A 198 -0.68 2.63 -18.99
N VAL A 199 -0.94 2.67 -17.68
CA VAL A 199 -0.90 1.49 -16.81
C VAL A 199 -1.89 0.43 -17.30
N MET A 200 -3.13 0.84 -17.57
CA MET A 200 -4.17 -0.06 -18.07
C MET A 200 -3.78 -0.69 -19.41
N ARG A 201 -3.12 0.05 -20.30
CA ARG A 201 -2.66 -0.49 -21.58
C ARG A 201 -1.50 -1.47 -21.41
N GLN A 202 -0.48 -1.11 -20.62
CA GLN A 202 0.70 -1.95 -20.40
C GLN A 202 0.35 -3.27 -19.70
N THR A 203 -0.65 -3.26 -18.84
CA THR A 203 -1.15 -4.45 -18.13
C THR A 203 -2.17 -5.25 -18.94
N GLY A 204 -2.60 -4.73 -20.10
CA GLY A 204 -3.60 -5.37 -20.97
C GLY A 204 -5.06 -5.20 -20.54
N ALA A 205 -5.36 -4.32 -19.57
CA ALA A 205 -6.73 -3.98 -19.18
C ALA A 205 -7.51 -3.26 -20.29
N ILE A 206 -6.79 -2.51 -21.13
CA ILE A 206 -7.31 -1.83 -22.31
C ILE A 206 -6.36 -2.04 -23.50
N ALA A 207 -6.90 -2.00 -24.71
CA ALA A 207 -6.15 -2.06 -25.95
C ALA A 207 -6.38 -0.78 -26.76
N GLN A 208 -5.35 -0.33 -27.48
CA GLN A 208 -5.49 0.74 -28.45
C GLN A 208 -6.21 0.20 -29.70
N VAL A 209 -7.28 0.85 -30.12
CA VAL A 209 -8.10 0.43 -31.27
C VAL A 209 -8.12 1.43 -32.43
N GLY A 210 -7.59 2.63 -32.23
CA GLY A 210 -7.56 3.64 -33.29
C GLY A 210 -7.13 5.01 -32.79
N LYS A 211 -7.45 6.04 -33.59
CA LYS A 211 -7.26 7.44 -33.26
C LYS A 211 -8.44 8.29 -33.72
N GLN A 212 -8.70 9.37 -33.00
CA GLN A 212 -9.63 10.44 -33.39
C GLN A 212 -8.88 11.76 -33.31
N GLY A 213 -8.52 12.32 -34.46
CA GLY A 213 -7.52 13.39 -34.54
C GLY A 213 -6.22 12.97 -33.86
N ASN A 214 -5.75 13.76 -32.89
CA ASN A 214 -4.54 13.46 -32.11
C ASN A 214 -4.80 12.55 -30.91
N ALA A 215 -6.05 12.20 -30.60
CA ALA A 215 -6.38 11.35 -29.47
C ALA A 215 -6.27 9.86 -29.83
N ILE A 216 -5.66 9.08 -28.93
CA ILE A 216 -5.66 7.62 -29.03
C ILE A 216 -6.97 7.07 -28.46
N LEU A 217 -7.60 6.16 -29.20
CA LEU A 217 -8.82 5.48 -28.82
C LEU A 217 -8.51 4.11 -28.21
N TYR A 218 -9.18 3.79 -27.11
CA TYR A 218 -9.01 2.59 -26.32
C TYR A 218 -10.33 1.85 -26.12
N GLU A 219 -10.23 0.52 -25.98
CA GLU A 219 -11.34 -0.36 -25.60
C GLU A 219 -10.87 -1.46 -24.64
N ARG A 220 -11.82 -2.04 -23.89
CA ARG A 220 -11.56 -3.28 -23.15
C ARG A 220 -11.37 -4.43 -24.14
N PRO A 221 -10.34 -5.29 -24.00
CA PRO A 221 -10.17 -6.44 -24.87
C PRO A 221 -11.38 -7.36 -24.80
N LYS A 222 -11.83 -7.90 -25.94
CA LYS A 222 -12.84 -8.96 -25.95
C LYS A 222 -12.26 -10.18 -25.22
N LYS A 223 -12.98 -10.74 -24.24
CA LYS A 223 -12.58 -11.99 -23.57
C LYS A 223 -12.42 -13.08 -24.65
N ARG A 224 -11.18 -13.52 -24.91
CA ARG A 224 -10.95 -14.70 -25.74
C ARG A 224 -11.55 -15.91 -25.02
N GLN A 225 -12.58 -16.52 -25.58
CA GLN A 225 -13.05 -17.83 -25.12
C GLN A 225 -11.90 -18.83 -25.33
N ARG A 226 -11.27 -19.28 -24.24
CA ARG A 226 -10.29 -20.37 -24.33
C ARG A 226 -11.05 -21.66 -24.63
N LYS A 227 -10.79 -22.28 -25.79
CA LYS A 227 -11.13 -23.70 -26.02
C LYS A 227 -10.40 -24.52 -24.95
N THR A 228 -11.14 -25.15 -24.06
CA THR A 228 -10.60 -26.04 -23.02
C THR A 228 -10.01 -27.29 -23.66
N VAL A 229 -8.69 -27.33 -23.80
CA VAL A 229 -7.98 -28.60 -24.00
C VAL A 229 -7.91 -29.29 -22.62
N LYS A 230 -8.56 -30.45 -22.48
CA LYS A 230 -8.51 -31.29 -21.28
C LYS A 230 -7.05 -31.72 -21.03
N SER A 231 -6.35 -31.00 -20.15
CA SER A 231 -5.10 -31.48 -19.57
C SER A 231 -5.35 -31.89 -18.12
N LYS A 232 -5.13 -33.19 -17.84
CA LYS A 232 -5.15 -33.76 -16.50
C LYS A 232 -3.86 -33.34 -15.77
N ASN A 233 -3.88 -32.16 -15.15
CA ASN A 233 -3.08 -31.86 -13.96
C ASN A 233 -3.65 -30.59 -13.32
N LYS A 234 -4.68 -30.76 -12.50
CA LYS A 234 -5.20 -29.69 -11.61
C LYS A 234 -4.29 -29.62 -10.38
N LEU A 235 -3.19 -28.87 -10.47
CA LEU A 235 -2.68 -28.19 -9.29
C LEU A 235 -3.74 -27.15 -8.91
N ASN A 236 -4.47 -27.45 -7.84
CA ASN A 236 -5.54 -26.63 -7.31
C ASN A 236 -4.90 -25.44 -6.59
N VAL A 237 -4.38 -24.45 -7.34
CA VAL A 237 -3.92 -23.18 -6.77
C VAL A 237 -5.16 -22.47 -6.24
N LYS A 238 -5.42 -22.59 -4.95
CA LYS A 238 -6.43 -21.80 -4.24
C LYS A 238 -6.10 -20.33 -4.49
N ARG A 239 -6.92 -19.63 -5.30
CA ARG A 239 -6.79 -18.18 -5.54
C ARG A 239 -7.35 -17.34 -4.38
N GLY A 240 -7.36 -17.90 -3.17
CA GLY A 240 -7.79 -17.21 -1.96
C GLY A 240 -6.53 -16.84 -1.20
N ILE A 241 -6.21 -15.55 -1.15
CA ILE A 241 -5.22 -15.04 -0.22
C ILE A 241 -5.91 -15.05 1.15
N SER A 242 -5.51 -15.98 2.02
CA SER A 242 -6.03 -16.08 3.40
C SER A 242 -5.39 -15.07 4.35
N VAL A 243 -4.46 -14.26 3.85
CA VAL A 243 -3.83 -13.15 4.61
C VAL A 243 -4.91 -12.14 5.01
N ASN A 244 -5.08 -11.99 6.33
CA ASN A 244 -6.03 -11.07 6.94
C ASN A 244 -5.90 -9.67 6.32
N PRO A 245 -6.98 -9.10 5.74
CA PRO A 245 -6.94 -7.72 5.29
C PRO A 245 -6.79 -6.81 6.51
N ILE A 246 -5.96 -5.77 6.37
CA ILE A 246 -5.64 -4.86 7.48
C ILE A 246 -6.85 -4.11 8.06
N THR A 247 -7.93 -4.02 7.30
CA THR A 247 -9.21 -3.46 7.74
C THR A 247 -9.94 -4.33 8.77
N ALA A 248 -9.57 -5.61 8.94
CA ALA A 248 -10.32 -6.54 9.80
C ALA A 248 -10.08 -6.33 11.31
N LYS A 249 -8.96 -5.72 11.75
CA LYS A 249 -8.70 -5.43 13.17
C LYS A 249 -7.63 -4.35 13.32
N THR A 250 -8.01 -3.09 13.57
CA THR A 250 -7.34 -2.25 14.59
C THR A 250 -7.97 -0.85 14.69
N ASN A 251 -8.61 -0.55 15.82
CA ASN A 251 -8.49 0.77 16.43
C ASN A 251 -7.29 0.69 17.40
N PRO A 252 -6.10 1.20 17.04
CA PRO A 252 -4.89 1.06 17.87
C PRO A 252 -5.00 1.79 19.22
N ASN A 253 -6.02 2.64 19.42
CA ASN A 253 -6.24 3.35 20.69
C ASN A 253 -6.89 2.50 21.79
N GLN A 254 -7.44 1.32 21.51
CA GLN A 254 -8.06 0.48 22.56
C GLN A 254 -7.04 -0.29 23.42
N LYS A 255 -5.79 -0.49 22.97
CA LYS A 255 -4.77 -1.21 23.77
C LYS A 255 -4.04 -0.36 24.82
N LYS A 256 -4.38 0.92 24.99
CA LYS A 256 -3.73 1.80 25.99
C LYS A 256 -4.58 2.15 27.21
N GLN A 257 -5.84 1.71 27.30
CA GLN A 257 -6.70 1.97 28.47
C GLN A 257 -6.77 0.84 29.50
N ALA A 258 -6.17 -0.32 29.23
CA ALA A 258 -6.12 -1.42 30.20
C ALA A 258 -4.77 -1.47 30.92
N LEU A 259 -4.46 -0.44 31.72
CA LEU A 259 -3.45 -0.48 32.80
C LEU A 259 -3.55 0.83 33.60
N SER A 260 -4.59 0.93 34.41
CA SER A 260 -4.61 1.78 35.61
C SER A 260 -5.07 0.92 36.78
N PRO A 261 -4.40 0.97 37.95
CA PRO A 261 -4.74 0.13 39.09
C PRO A 261 -6.06 0.61 39.70
N SER A 262 -7.02 -0.30 39.80
CA SER A 262 -8.25 -0.10 40.56
C SER A 262 -7.89 0.17 42.02
N ARG A 263 -8.32 1.35 42.48
CA ARG A 263 -8.54 1.64 43.90
C ARG A 263 -9.42 0.55 44.49
N VAL A 264 -8.97 -0.09 45.57
CA VAL A 264 -9.85 -0.79 46.50
C VAL A 264 -9.82 0.04 47.79
N GLY A 265 -10.97 0.64 48.11
CA GLY A 265 -11.22 1.29 49.38
C GLY A 265 -11.89 0.30 50.35
N GLY A 266 -11.35 0.26 51.57
CA GLY A 266 -12.05 0.37 52.85
C GLY A 266 -13.23 -0.55 53.21
N ALA A 267 -13.04 -1.33 54.27
CA ALA A 267 -13.95 -1.70 55.39
C ALA A 267 -13.26 -2.90 56.10
N GLU A 268 -13.20 -3.08 57.42
CA GLU A 268 -13.86 -2.50 58.57
C GLU A 268 -13.10 -2.95 59.85
N ILE A 269 -13.36 -2.23 60.94
CA ILE A 269 -12.99 -2.43 62.34
C ILE A 269 -13.58 -3.75 62.90
N ILE A 270 -12.88 -4.52 63.78
CA ILE A 270 -13.36 -5.04 65.09
C ILE A 270 -12.16 -5.44 66.02
N GLN A 271 -12.05 -4.69 67.13
CA GLN A 271 -11.67 -4.99 68.53
C GLN A 271 -10.84 -6.24 68.95
N GLY A 272 -9.93 -6.03 69.92
CA GLY A 272 -9.82 -6.91 71.09
C GLY A 272 -8.42 -7.16 71.68
N LEU A 273 -8.18 -6.54 72.85
CA LEU A 273 -7.13 -6.75 73.87
C LEU A 273 -5.71 -6.22 73.60
#